data_AF-A0A5C3EBE1-F1
#
_entry.id   AF-A0A5C3EBE1-F1
#
_cell.length_a   1.000
_cell.length_b   1.000
_cell.length_c   1.000
_cell.angle_alpha   90.00
_cell.angle_beta   90.00
_cell.angle_gamma   90.00
#
_symmetry.space_group_name_H-M   'P 1'
#
loop_
_entity.id
_entity.type
_entity.pdbx_description
1 polymer ?
#
loop_
_entity_poly.entity_id
_entity_poly.type
_entity_poly.pdbx_seq_one_letter_code
_entity_poly.pdbx_strand_id
1 'polypeptide(L)'
;MSSNLSTPTFAETNTFSFAMVVPRFILLLFTTLVLLLAVQVLAFDYMDRQDFAVWKKAKKDIREKYGDVTFLHDSRGLEPFKHIENLQERLLVLAEEEGGLKGAIMHEATGSSSLNNRKMWFTTVIHPNDPIASEMQLQGRLALAFWRRDKVGNTLIDISFAPYHQHVNLGLESLDSVLAHVR
;
A
#
# COMPACT_ATOMS: atom_id res chain seq x y z
N MET A 1 83.77 -37.39 27.41
CA MET A 1 82.43 -36.80 27.61
C MET A 1 82.47 -35.40 27.02
N SER A 2 81.97 -35.23 25.79
CA SER A 2 81.90 -33.94 25.10
C SER A 2 80.51 -33.81 24.53
N SER A 3 79.75 -32.87 25.08
CA SER A 3 78.36 -32.57 24.76
C SER A 3 78.28 -31.67 23.52
N ASN A 4 77.74 -32.19 22.43
CA ASN A 4 77.35 -31.37 21.28
C ASN A 4 75.95 -30.79 21.53
N LEU A 5 75.89 -29.47 21.76
CA LEU A 5 74.67 -28.69 21.68
C LEU A 5 74.19 -28.67 20.22
N SER A 6 72.96 -29.11 20.00
CA SER A 6 72.23 -28.88 18.76
C SER A 6 70.90 -28.21 19.11
N THR A 7 70.79 -26.92 18.82
CA THR A 7 69.53 -26.17 18.83
C THR A 7 68.84 -26.32 17.48
N PRO A 8 67.58 -26.79 17.40
CA PRO A 8 66.72 -26.51 16.28
C PRO A 8 65.77 -25.33 16.58
N THR A 9 66.02 -24.29 15.80
CA THR A 9 65.14 -23.27 15.21
C THR A 9 63.63 -23.37 15.47
N PHE A 10 63.08 -22.36 16.16
CA PHE A 10 61.70 -21.91 16.01
C PHE A 10 61.59 -21.02 14.76
N ALA A 11 60.70 -21.35 13.82
CA ALA A 11 59.95 -20.39 13.00
C ALA A 11 59.00 -21.13 12.04
N GLU A 12 57.85 -21.59 12.53
CA GLU A 12 56.68 -21.77 11.66
C GLU A 12 55.81 -20.51 11.77
N THR A 13 56.04 -19.57 10.86
CA THR A 13 55.08 -18.51 10.58
C THR A 13 53.86 -19.13 9.92
N ASN A 14 52.79 -19.32 10.69
CA ASN A 14 51.44 -19.58 10.16
C ASN A 14 51.00 -18.36 9.34
N THR A 15 51.33 -18.35 8.05
CA THR A 15 50.72 -17.44 7.08
C THR A 15 49.28 -17.88 6.89
N PHE A 16 48.39 -17.40 7.77
CA PHE A 16 46.95 -17.44 7.55
C PHE A 16 46.70 -16.75 6.20
N SER A 17 46.34 -17.54 5.19
CA SER A 17 46.20 -17.08 3.82
C SER A 17 44.91 -16.26 3.70
N PHE A 18 45.02 -14.95 4.01
CA PHE A 18 43.93 -13.97 3.88
C PHE A 18 43.33 -13.91 2.46
N ALA A 19 44.07 -14.40 1.46
CA ALA A 19 43.66 -14.41 0.05
C ALA A 19 42.39 -15.22 -0.24
N MET A 20 42.03 -16.21 0.58
CA MET A 20 40.83 -17.05 0.34
C MET A 20 39.59 -16.66 1.18
N VAL A 21 39.75 -15.85 2.23
CA VAL A 21 38.64 -15.53 3.14
C VAL A 21 37.84 -14.32 2.65
N VAL A 22 38.53 -13.32 2.11
CA VAL A 22 37.92 -12.06 1.63
C VAL A 22 36.92 -12.25 0.50
N PRO A 23 37.17 -13.08 -0.54
CA PRO A 23 36.22 -13.25 -1.65
C PRO A 23 34.92 -13.93 -1.21
N ARG A 24 34.99 -14.87 -0.26
CA ARG A 24 33.83 -15.61 0.26
C ARG A 24 32.93 -14.71 1.10
N PHE A 25 33.52 -13.84 1.92
CA PHE A 25 32.77 -12.85 2.70
C PHE A 25 32.05 -11.83 1.82
N ILE A 26 32.71 -11.34 0.76
CA ILE A 26 32.08 -10.39 -0.18
C ILE A 26 30.90 -11.05 -0.91
N LEU A 27 31.05 -12.30 -1.35
CA LEU A 27 29.96 -13.04 -1.99
C LEU A 27 28.75 -13.20 -1.05
N LEU A 28 29.00 -13.51 0.23
CA LEU A 28 27.96 -13.70 1.26
C LEU A 28 27.23 -12.39 1.61
N LEU A 29 27.96 -11.26 1.63
CA LEU A 29 27.35 -9.93 1.81
C LEU A 29 26.51 -9.54 0.59
N PHE A 30 26.99 -9.85 -0.62
CA PHE A 30 26.26 -9.54 -1.84
C PHE A 30 24.98 -10.38 -1.96
N THR A 31 25.04 -11.68 -1.64
CA THR A 31 23.85 -12.54 -1.67
C THR A 31 22.84 -12.18 -0.58
N THR A 32 23.29 -11.80 0.63
CA THR A 32 22.36 -11.32 1.66
C THR A 32 21.72 -9.99 1.29
N LEU A 33 22.46 -9.05 0.69
CA LEU A 33 21.90 -7.79 0.19
C LEU A 33 20.87 -8.02 -0.92
N VAL A 34 21.17 -8.88 -1.90
CA VAL A 34 20.23 -9.23 -2.97
C VAL A 34 18.99 -9.92 -2.41
N LEU A 35 19.15 -10.81 -1.43
CA LEU A 35 18.02 -11.46 -0.76
C LEU A 35 17.17 -10.44 0.02
N LEU A 36 17.80 -9.49 0.71
CA LEU A 36 17.09 -8.45 1.45
C LEU A 36 16.30 -7.52 0.52
N LEU A 37 16.89 -7.16 -0.61
CA LEU A 37 16.23 -6.38 -1.67
C LEU A 37 15.08 -7.18 -2.30
N ALA A 38 15.28 -8.47 -2.57
CA ALA A 38 14.22 -9.33 -3.09
C ALA A 38 13.05 -9.49 -2.10
N VAL A 39 13.34 -9.63 -0.80
CA VAL A 39 12.31 -9.69 0.26
C VAL A 39 11.57 -8.36 0.36
N GLN A 40 12.25 -7.22 0.23
CA GLN A 40 11.58 -5.91 0.20
C GLN A 40 10.68 -5.73 -1.03
N VAL A 41 11.12 -6.19 -2.21
CA VAL A 41 10.29 -6.16 -3.43
C VAL A 41 9.06 -7.07 -3.30
N LEU A 42 9.18 -8.21 -2.60
CA LEU A 42 8.08 -9.14 -2.36
C LEU A 42 7.11 -8.70 -1.25
N ALA A 43 7.52 -7.77 -0.39
CA ALA A 43 6.69 -7.23 0.69
C ALA A 43 5.81 -6.03 0.25
N PHE A 44 5.92 -5.60 -1.01
CA PHE A 44 4.97 -4.62 -1.55
C PHE A 44 3.68 -5.34 -1.93
N ASP A 45 2.60 -5.00 -1.23
CA ASP A 45 1.25 -5.45 -1.54
C ASP A 45 0.87 -4.89 -2.92
N TYR A 46 1.09 -5.70 -3.96
CA TYR A 46 0.96 -5.27 -5.34
C TYR A 46 -0.53 -5.28 -5.68
N MET A 47 -1.11 -4.09 -5.84
CA MET A 47 -2.46 -3.94 -6.37
C MET A 47 -2.61 -4.76 -7.66
N ASP A 48 -3.68 -5.58 -7.75
CA ASP A 48 -3.92 -6.40 -8.95
C ASP A 48 -3.98 -5.52 -10.21
N ARG A 49 -3.60 -6.07 -11.37
CA ARG A 49 -3.59 -5.30 -12.62
C ARG A 49 -4.95 -4.67 -12.95
N GLN A 50 -6.04 -5.37 -12.65
CA GLN A 50 -7.38 -4.86 -12.87
C GLN A 50 -7.68 -3.69 -11.92
N ASP A 51 -7.38 -3.87 -10.63
CA ASP A 51 -7.58 -2.84 -9.61
C ASP A 51 -6.77 -1.58 -9.95
N PHE A 52 -5.52 -1.73 -10.40
CA PHE A 52 -4.66 -0.61 -10.80
C PHE A 52 -5.20 0.15 -12.01
N ALA A 53 -5.72 -0.56 -13.02
CA ALA A 53 -6.31 0.06 -14.19
C ALA A 53 -7.54 0.90 -13.83
N VAL A 54 -8.43 0.33 -13.00
CA VAL A 54 -9.65 1.02 -12.54
C VAL A 54 -9.30 2.18 -11.60
N TRP A 55 -8.35 2.02 -10.70
CA TRP A 55 -7.87 3.09 -9.82
C TRP A 55 -7.25 4.26 -10.62
N LYS A 56 -6.45 3.96 -11.64
CA LYS A 56 -5.88 5.01 -12.52
C LYS A 56 -6.98 5.78 -13.26
N LYS A 57 -8.01 5.08 -13.73
CA LYS A 57 -9.21 5.69 -14.33
C LYS A 57 -9.97 6.53 -13.30
N ALA A 58 -10.16 6.02 -12.09
CA ALA A 58 -10.85 6.72 -11.02
C ALA A 58 -10.24 8.08 -10.69
N LYS A 59 -8.91 8.14 -10.54
CA LYS A 59 -8.20 9.40 -10.32
C LYS A 59 -8.35 10.37 -11.48
N LYS A 60 -8.39 9.86 -12.71
CA LYS A 60 -8.65 10.68 -13.91
C LYS A 60 -10.07 11.24 -13.89
N ASP A 61 -11.08 10.41 -13.61
CA ASP A 61 -12.49 10.83 -13.55
C ASP A 61 -12.71 11.89 -12.46
N ILE A 62 -12.10 11.71 -11.29
CA ILE A 62 -12.16 12.67 -10.17
C ILE A 62 -11.50 14.00 -10.57
N ARG A 63 -10.35 13.96 -11.22
CA ARG A 63 -9.68 15.17 -11.72
C ARG A 63 -10.54 15.88 -12.77
N GLU A 64 -11.14 15.15 -13.70
CA GLU A 64 -12.02 15.74 -14.72
C GLU A 64 -13.27 16.36 -14.10
N LYS A 65 -13.85 15.70 -13.08
CA LYS A 65 -15.10 16.16 -12.44
C LYS A 65 -14.89 17.33 -11.47
N TYR A 66 -13.78 17.35 -10.73
CA TYR A 66 -13.57 18.30 -9.63
C TYR A 66 -12.37 19.24 -9.84
N GLY A 67 -11.73 19.20 -11.00
CA GLY A 67 -10.61 20.08 -11.35
C GLY A 67 -9.28 19.60 -10.76
N ASP A 68 -8.45 20.53 -10.31
CA ASP A 68 -7.01 20.28 -10.06
C ASP A 68 -6.72 19.52 -8.74
N VAL A 69 -7.68 18.75 -8.24
CA VAL A 69 -7.50 17.88 -7.07
C VAL A 69 -6.68 16.66 -7.50
N THR A 70 -5.38 16.71 -7.24
CA THR A 70 -4.50 15.58 -7.51
C THR A 70 -4.32 14.72 -6.27
N PHE A 71 -4.98 13.55 -6.28
CA PHE A 71 -4.74 12.51 -5.30
C PHE A 71 -3.40 11.81 -5.58
N LEU A 72 -2.48 11.96 -4.63
CA LEU A 72 -1.19 11.29 -4.61
C LEU A 72 -1.35 9.91 -3.99
N HIS A 73 -0.87 8.91 -4.71
CA HIS A 73 -0.79 7.55 -4.19
C HIS A 73 0.28 7.47 -3.11
N ASP A 74 -0.07 6.86 -2.00
CA ASP A 74 0.93 6.46 -1.02
C ASP A 74 1.46 5.08 -1.40
N SER A 75 2.71 5.00 -1.87
CA SER A 75 3.34 3.74 -2.27
C SER A 75 3.49 2.73 -1.12
N ARG A 76 3.22 3.15 0.12
CA ARG A 76 3.18 2.27 1.30
C ARG A 76 1.86 1.50 1.40
N GLY A 77 0.89 1.79 0.53
CA GLY A 77 -0.41 1.11 0.51
C GLY A 77 -1.16 1.29 1.82
N LEU A 78 -1.74 0.19 2.34
CA LEU A 78 -2.51 0.20 3.59
C LEU A 78 -1.68 0.00 4.86
N GLU A 79 -0.39 -0.35 4.73
CA GLU A 79 0.51 -0.57 5.87
C GLU A 79 0.50 0.56 6.91
N PRO A 80 0.53 1.85 6.51
CA PRO A 80 0.53 2.95 7.48
C PRO A 80 -0.70 2.98 8.37
N PHE A 81 -1.80 2.33 7.98
CA PHE A 81 -3.08 2.39 8.70
C PHE A 81 -3.42 1.11 9.45
N LYS A 82 -2.54 0.10 9.45
CA LYS A 82 -2.75 -1.15 10.21
C LYS A 82 -2.89 -0.95 11.73
N HIS A 83 -2.41 0.17 12.24
CA HIS A 83 -2.56 0.54 13.64
C HIS A 83 -3.97 1.03 13.99
N ILE A 84 -4.79 1.36 12.99
CA ILE A 84 -6.18 1.80 13.18
C ILE A 84 -7.07 0.57 13.22
N GLU A 85 -7.56 0.24 14.41
CA GLU A 85 -8.42 -0.91 14.62
C GLU A 85 -9.70 -0.80 13.79
N ASN A 86 -10.05 -1.89 13.11
CA ASN A 86 -11.25 -2.00 12.27
C ASN A 86 -11.40 -0.87 11.24
N LEU A 87 -10.29 -0.30 10.75
CA LEU A 87 -10.31 0.81 9.79
C LEU A 87 -11.26 0.55 8.62
N GLN A 88 -11.22 -0.65 8.04
CA GLN A 88 -12.06 -0.99 6.89
C GLN A 88 -13.55 -0.95 7.24
N GLU A 89 -13.94 -1.58 8.35
CA GLU A 89 -15.33 -1.57 8.83
C GLU A 89 -15.77 -0.15 9.18
N ARG A 90 -14.93 0.63 9.86
CA ARG A 90 -15.25 2.01 10.24
C ARG A 90 -15.38 2.93 9.03
N LEU A 91 -14.50 2.80 8.04
CA LEU A 91 -14.62 3.54 6.79
C LEU A 91 -15.86 3.10 5.98
N LEU A 92 -16.24 1.83 6.07
CA LEU A 92 -17.45 1.32 5.44
C LEU A 92 -18.71 1.82 6.16
N VAL A 93 -18.72 1.86 7.49
CA VAL A 93 -19.81 2.45 8.30
C VAL A 93 -19.93 3.95 8.02
N LEU A 94 -18.81 4.67 7.95
CA LEU A 94 -18.79 6.07 7.51
C LEU A 94 -19.32 6.21 6.07
N ALA A 95 -19.08 5.21 5.23
CA ALA A 95 -19.61 5.15 3.88
C ALA A 95 -21.13 4.86 3.86
N GLU A 96 -21.66 4.02 4.76
CA GLU A 96 -23.04 3.53 4.72
C GLU A 96 -24.01 4.34 5.61
N GLU A 97 -23.64 4.67 6.84
CA GLU A 97 -24.59 5.08 7.89
C GLU A 97 -24.65 6.59 8.19
N GLU A 98 -23.53 7.32 8.13
CA GLU A 98 -23.51 8.71 8.61
C GLU A 98 -24.12 9.72 7.61
N GLY A 99 -24.64 9.29 6.45
CA GLY A 99 -25.13 10.19 5.40
C GLY A 99 -24.06 11.18 4.88
N GLY A 100 -22.82 11.03 5.36
CA GLY A 100 -21.65 11.86 5.07
C GLY A 100 -21.04 11.58 3.71
N LEU A 101 -21.47 10.51 3.03
CA LEU A 101 -21.20 10.36 1.61
C LEU A 101 -22.07 11.31 0.79
N LYS A 102 -21.62 12.56 0.78
CA LYS A 102 -21.16 13.09 -0.48
C LYS A 102 -19.79 12.44 -0.75
N GLY A 103 -19.74 11.18 -1.21
CA GLY A 103 -18.43 10.51 -1.38
C GLY A 103 -18.23 9.46 -2.49
N ALA A 104 -19.28 8.76 -2.94
CA ALA A 104 -19.11 7.58 -3.78
C ALA A 104 -19.15 7.85 -5.29
N ILE A 105 -18.23 7.21 -6.04
CA ILE A 105 -18.27 7.07 -7.51
C ILE A 105 -18.03 5.61 -7.85
N MET A 106 -18.86 5.03 -8.73
CA MET A 106 -18.60 3.73 -9.35
C MET A 106 -17.78 3.93 -10.63
N HIS A 107 -16.71 3.15 -10.81
CA HIS A 107 -15.82 3.30 -11.97
C HIS A 107 -16.02 2.25 -13.05
N GLU A 108 -16.39 1.02 -12.66
CA GLU A 108 -16.68 -0.07 -13.58
C GLU A 108 -17.32 -1.23 -12.82
N ALA A 109 -18.10 -2.05 -13.52
CA ALA A 109 -18.52 -3.34 -13.01
C ALA A 109 -18.27 -4.42 -14.05
N THR A 110 -17.50 -5.44 -13.71
CA THR A 110 -17.11 -6.52 -14.62
C THR A 110 -17.56 -7.87 -14.08
N GLY A 111 -18.11 -8.74 -14.93
CA GLY A 111 -18.58 -10.08 -14.55
C GLY A 111 -19.87 -10.47 -15.29
N SER A 112 -20.27 -11.73 -15.17
CA SER A 112 -21.60 -12.16 -15.64
C SER A 112 -22.69 -11.50 -14.80
N SER A 113 -23.90 -11.34 -15.37
CA SER A 113 -25.05 -10.70 -14.74
C SER A 113 -25.55 -11.38 -13.46
N SER A 114 -24.99 -12.54 -13.08
CA SER A 114 -25.18 -13.05 -11.73
C SER A 114 -24.36 -12.24 -10.73
N LEU A 115 -25.03 -11.68 -9.72
CA LEU A 115 -24.43 -10.94 -8.60
C LEU A 115 -23.19 -11.63 -8.00
N ASN A 116 -23.13 -12.97 -8.06
CA ASN A 116 -22.04 -13.79 -7.52
C ASN A 116 -20.70 -13.70 -8.27
N ASN A 117 -20.62 -13.11 -9.46
CA ASN A 117 -19.37 -13.03 -10.22
C ASN A 117 -19.01 -11.60 -10.66
N ARG A 118 -19.74 -10.61 -10.15
CA ARG A 118 -19.54 -9.20 -10.47
C ARG A 118 -18.54 -8.58 -9.50
N LYS A 119 -17.49 -7.97 -10.04
CA LYS A 119 -16.60 -7.05 -9.31
C LYS A 119 -17.07 -5.63 -9.58
N MET A 120 -17.20 -4.83 -8.53
CA MET A 120 -17.55 -3.41 -8.59
C MET A 120 -16.46 -2.63 -7.86
N TRP A 121 -16.05 -1.50 -8.43
CA TRP A 121 -15.11 -0.60 -7.78
C TRP A 121 -15.78 0.72 -7.46
N PHE A 122 -15.49 1.23 -6.27
CA PHE A 122 -15.96 2.54 -5.85
C PHE A 122 -14.91 3.28 -5.04
N THR A 123 -14.99 4.61 -5.02
CA THR A 123 -14.15 5.46 -4.16
C THR A 123 -14.98 6.11 -3.08
N THR A 124 -14.40 6.36 -1.91
CA THR A 124 -14.99 7.14 -0.82
C THR A 124 -14.03 8.27 -0.45
N VAL A 125 -14.54 9.49 -0.28
CA VAL A 125 -13.76 10.61 0.23
C VAL A 125 -13.91 10.72 1.74
N ILE A 126 -12.78 10.92 2.43
CA ILE A 126 -12.69 11.19 3.86
C ILE A 126 -12.22 12.64 4.01
N HIS A 127 -13.06 13.44 4.68
CA HIS A 127 -12.81 14.84 4.96
C HIS A 127 -11.90 14.99 6.18
N PRO A 128 -11.02 16.02 6.26
CA PRO A 128 -10.23 16.28 7.46
C PRO A 128 -11.04 16.56 8.73
N ASN A 129 -12.36 16.72 8.61
CA ASN A 129 -13.27 16.98 9.73
C ASN A 129 -14.00 15.71 10.18
N ASP A 130 -13.85 14.60 9.46
CA ASP A 130 -14.47 13.33 9.84
C ASP A 130 -13.77 12.78 11.10
N PRO A 131 -14.49 12.10 12.01
CA PRO A 131 -13.90 11.58 13.24
C PRO A 131 -12.63 10.73 12.99
N ILE A 132 -12.66 9.90 11.94
CA ILE A 132 -11.55 9.00 11.58
C ILE A 132 -10.32 9.73 11.01
N ALA A 133 -10.49 10.96 10.53
CA ALA A 133 -9.40 11.73 9.92
C ALA A 133 -8.28 12.06 10.91
N SER A 134 -8.63 12.21 12.19
CA SER A 134 -7.68 12.45 13.27
C SER A 134 -6.74 11.26 13.46
N GLU A 135 -7.28 10.05 13.47
CA GLU A 135 -6.54 8.78 13.60
C GLU A 135 -5.70 8.49 12.35
N MET A 136 -6.22 8.83 11.18
CA MET A 136 -5.47 8.76 9.91
C MET A 136 -4.41 9.86 9.76
N GLN A 137 -4.32 10.78 10.72
CA GLN A 137 -3.38 11.91 10.70
C GLN A 137 -3.47 12.73 9.40
N LEU A 138 -4.69 13.03 8.97
CA LEU A 138 -4.89 13.74 7.69
C LEU A 138 -4.31 15.16 7.71
N GLN A 139 -4.24 15.82 8.88
CA GLN A 139 -3.60 17.14 9.05
C GLN A 139 -4.09 18.19 8.03
N GLY A 140 -5.40 18.24 7.76
CA GLY A 140 -5.96 19.15 6.76
C GLY A 140 -5.79 18.67 5.31
N ARG A 141 -5.66 17.36 5.09
CA ARG A 141 -5.71 16.72 3.77
C ARG A 141 -7.03 15.96 3.60
N LEU A 142 -7.43 15.77 2.36
CA LEU A 142 -8.45 14.80 1.98
C LEU A 142 -7.79 13.43 1.81
N ALA A 143 -8.52 12.38 2.16
CA ALA A 143 -8.17 11.02 1.76
C ALA A 143 -9.24 10.45 0.82
N LEU A 144 -8.80 9.65 -0.14
CA LEU A 144 -9.65 8.92 -1.09
C LEU A 144 -9.39 7.44 -0.87
N ALA A 145 -10.35 6.75 -0.26
CA ALA A 145 -10.34 5.32 -0.10
C ALA A 145 -10.89 4.65 -1.37
N PHE A 146 -10.13 3.74 -1.97
CA PHE A 146 -10.53 2.99 -3.15
C PHE A 146 -10.90 1.56 -2.75
N TRP A 147 -12.06 1.10 -3.19
CA TRP A 147 -12.68 -0.14 -2.76
C TRP A 147 -13.00 -1.05 -3.94
N ARG A 148 -13.00 -2.35 -3.66
CA ARG A 148 -13.60 -3.37 -4.51
C ARG A 148 -14.67 -4.12 -3.73
N ARG A 149 -15.87 -4.24 -4.29
CA ARG A 149 -16.91 -5.18 -3.85
C ARG A 149 -16.97 -6.35 -4.82
N ASP A 150 -16.84 -7.56 -4.29
CA ASP A 150 -17.01 -8.81 -5.05
C ASP A 150 -17.70 -9.87 -4.17
N LYS A 151 -17.71 -11.14 -4.60
CA LYS A 151 -18.35 -12.25 -3.88
C LYS A 151 -17.79 -12.50 -2.47
N VAL A 152 -16.55 -12.08 -2.21
CA VAL A 152 -15.87 -12.25 -0.92
C VAL A 152 -16.31 -11.15 0.05
N GLY A 153 -16.70 -9.99 -0.48
CA GLY A 153 -17.17 -8.85 0.29
C GLY A 153 -16.55 -7.54 -0.20
N ASN A 154 -16.44 -6.57 0.71
CA ASN A 154 -15.78 -5.29 0.46
C ASN A 154 -14.30 -5.41 0.83
N THR A 155 -13.42 -5.04 -0.10
CA THR A 155 -11.97 -4.98 0.09
C THR A 155 -11.51 -3.55 -0.10
N LEU A 156 -10.87 -2.98 0.92
CA LEU A 156 -10.13 -1.72 0.77
C LEU A 156 -8.86 -2.01 -0.02
N ILE A 157 -8.64 -1.27 -1.11
CA ILE A 157 -7.53 -1.49 -2.05
C ILE A 157 -6.44 -0.44 -1.87
N ASP A 158 -6.81 0.83 -1.69
CA ASP A 158 -5.85 1.93 -1.56
C ASP A 158 -6.43 3.09 -0.77
N ILE A 159 -5.55 3.90 -0.19
CA ILE A 159 -5.87 5.23 0.34
C ILE A 159 -4.90 6.22 -0.29
N SER A 160 -5.42 7.15 -1.07
CA SER A 160 -4.67 8.25 -1.68
C SER A 160 -4.98 9.58 -1.00
N PHE A 161 -4.06 10.55 -1.04
CA PHE A 161 -4.22 11.83 -0.34
C PHE A 161 -4.19 13.03 -1.29
N ALA A 162 -4.94 14.07 -0.96
CA ALA A 162 -4.89 15.36 -1.65
C ALA A 162 -4.91 16.52 -0.64
N PRO A 163 -4.32 17.68 -0.96
CA PRO A 163 -4.52 18.89 -0.15
C PRO A 163 -6.01 19.22 -0.07
N TYR A 164 -6.47 19.61 1.12
CA TYR A 164 -7.84 20.10 1.27
C TYR A 164 -7.90 21.60 0.98
N HIS A 165 -8.83 22.00 0.12
CA HIS A 165 -9.17 23.38 -0.12
C HIS A 165 -10.66 23.56 0.20
N GLN A 166 -11.00 24.54 1.04
CA GLN A 166 -12.39 24.76 1.51
C GLN A 166 -13.39 25.02 0.36
N HIS A 167 -12.91 25.42 -0.82
CA HIS A 167 -13.73 25.64 -2.01
C HIS A 167 -14.01 24.37 -2.83
N VAL A 168 -13.33 23.26 -2.51
CA VAL A 168 -13.52 21.97 -3.19
C VAL A 168 -14.64 21.22 -2.48
N ASN A 169 -15.87 21.47 -2.93
CA ASN A 169 -17.01 20.66 -2.56
C ASN A 169 -17.07 19.46 -3.52
N LEU A 170 -16.55 18.32 -3.07
CA LEU A 170 -16.65 17.08 -3.83
C LEU A 170 -18.09 16.57 -3.76
N GLY A 171 -18.94 17.08 -4.66
CA GLY A 171 -20.34 16.68 -4.81
C GLY A 171 -20.44 15.23 -5.29
N LEU A 172 -20.54 14.32 -4.35
CA LEU A 172 -20.52 12.88 -4.56
C LEU A 172 -21.83 12.26 -4.04
N GLU A 173 -22.12 11.01 -4.41
CA GLU A 173 -23.40 10.35 -4.10
C GLU A 173 -23.26 9.43 -2.87
N SER A 174 -24.40 9.03 -2.27
CA SER A 174 -24.40 8.02 -1.21
C SER A 174 -24.01 6.65 -1.77
N LEU A 175 -23.34 5.82 -0.97
CA LEU A 175 -22.92 4.49 -1.40
C LEU A 175 -24.12 3.63 -1.83
N ASP A 176 -25.23 3.71 -1.09
CA ASP A 176 -26.47 3.01 -1.45
C ASP A 176 -27.03 3.44 -2.81
N SER A 177 -27.02 4.74 -3.13
CA SER A 177 -27.43 5.23 -4.45
C SER A 177 -26.52 4.66 -5.54
N VAL A 178 -25.21 4.73 -5.34
CA VAL A 178 -24.22 4.24 -6.29
C VAL A 178 -24.38 2.73 -6.53
N LEU A 179 -24.66 1.96 -5.47
CA LEU A 179 -24.86 0.51 -5.56
C LEU A 179 -26.26 0.14 -6.11
N ALA A 180 -27.27 0.97 -5.90
CA ALA A 180 -28.63 0.73 -6.40
C ALA A 180 -28.72 0.79 -7.93
N HIS A 181 -27.93 1.64 -8.59
CA HIS A 181 -27.83 1.71 -10.06
C HIS A 181 -27.30 0.43 -10.73
N VAL A 182 -26.92 -0.56 -9.91
CA VAL A 182 -26.20 -1.74 -10.33
C VAL A 182 -27.00 -3.02 -10.09
N ARG A 183 -28.06 -2.97 -9.27
CA ARG A 183 -28.99 -4.06 -9.00
C ARG A 183 -29.98 -4.24 -10.16
#